data_AF-A0A6G0R6R3-F1
#
_entry.id   AF-A0A6G0R6R3-F1
#
_cell.length_a   1.000
_cell.length_b   1.000
_cell.length_c   1.000
_cell.angle_alpha   90.00
_cell.angle_beta   90.00
_cell.angle_gamma   90.00
#
_symmetry.space_group_name_H-M   'P 1'
#
loop_
_entity.id
_entity.type
_entity.pdbx_description
1 polymer ?
#
loop_
_entity_poly.entity_id
_entity_poly.type
_entity_poly.pdbx_seq_one_letter_code
_entity_poly.pdbx_strand_id
1 'polypeptide(L)'
;MTDWLRNEKSADDVFKLLKLDDDVDNLLTNPLLSNWVAYVEKLNKNSYTMLLGKLKTSKLTATDDKLVEMIMYAKKDASTSVIAGKLEAAQLEKWLSEKQTAADVFKLLKLNEEGGHLLWKQRVRAWVAYVTKLDPHKSDDIILSVLKPHYSDEQLAQMLSLGLGHNDEIAAQWTKAVLKKWLSENKSAGDVFDFVLKRHRVHVLATRDLDTWVSYVTMLDKVDPYKTMSSVLKRRFDTETVSNMLDNAETVGSTKVLAEKLREALG
;
A
#
# COMPACT_ATOMS: atom_id res chain seq x y z
N MET A 1 23.72 -34.57 -3.78
CA MET A 1 23.28 -34.03 -5.09
C MET A 1 23.72 -34.90 -6.26
N THR A 2 25.01 -35.25 -6.41
CA THR A 2 25.50 -36.08 -7.53
C THR A 2 24.78 -37.43 -7.62
N ASP A 3 24.55 -38.10 -6.49
CA ASP A 3 23.78 -39.35 -6.49
C ASP A 3 22.31 -39.15 -6.89
N TRP A 4 21.67 -38.04 -6.52
CA TRP A 4 20.29 -37.76 -6.95
C TRP A 4 20.20 -37.52 -8.46
N LEU A 5 21.19 -36.83 -9.05
CA LEU A 5 21.27 -36.65 -10.49
C LEU A 5 21.55 -37.97 -11.22
N ARG A 6 22.51 -38.77 -10.73
CA ARG A 6 22.85 -40.08 -11.32
C ARG A 6 21.66 -41.05 -11.30
N ASN A 7 20.84 -40.98 -10.25
CA ASN A 7 19.63 -41.80 -10.12
C ASN A 7 18.39 -41.13 -10.72
N GLU A 8 18.54 -40.08 -11.53
CA GLU A 8 17.47 -39.37 -12.24
C GLU A 8 16.27 -38.99 -11.36
N LYS A 9 16.52 -38.64 -10.09
CA LYS A 9 15.45 -38.28 -9.15
C LYS A 9 14.71 -37.04 -9.64
N SER A 10 13.39 -37.03 -9.50
CA SER A 10 12.62 -35.82 -9.78
C SER A 10 12.79 -34.79 -8.65
N ALA A 11 12.43 -33.53 -8.92
CA ALA A 11 12.34 -32.51 -7.89
C ALA A 11 11.39 -32.92 -6.75
N ASP A 12 10.30 -33.63 -7.08
CA ASP A 12 9.32 -34.09 -6.10
C ASP A 12 9.86 -35.24 -5.25
N ASP A 13 10.64 -36.16 -5.85
CA ASP A 13 11.30 -37.22 -5.09
C ASP A 13 12.29 -36.64 -4.08
N VAL A 14 13.11 -35.67 -4.50
CA VAL A 14 14.07 -35.02 -3.60
C VAL A 14 13.36 -34.19 -2.54
N PHE A 15 12.21 -33.57 -2.85
CA PHE A 15 11.40 -32.85 -1.86
C PHE A 15 10.97 -33.79 -0.71
N LYS A 16 10.46 -34.98 -1.06
CA LYS A 16 10.06 -36.02 -0.10
C LYS A 16 11.24 -36.64 0.65
N LEU A 17 12.36 -36.89 -0.04
CA LEU A 17 13.56 -37.42 0.60
C LEU A 17 14.13 -36.48 1.65
N LEU A 18 13.98 -35.18 1.44
CA LEU A 18 14.35 -34.13 2.41
C LEU A 18 13.25 -33.87 3.45
N LYS A 19 12.14 -34.62 3.42
CA LYS A 19 10.99 -34.49 4.32
C LYS A 19 10.41 -33.08 4.36
N LEU A 20 10.43 -32.38 3.23
CA LEU A 20 9.92 -31.01 3.13
C LEU A 20 8.39 -30.97 3.05
N ASP A 21 7.75 -32.12 2.81
CA ASP A 21 6.29 -32.30 2.81
C ASP A 21 5.70 -32.66 4.19
N ASP A 22 6.53 -33.03 5.18
CA ASP A 22 6.09 -33.34 6.54
C ASP A 22 5.51 -32.10 7.26
N ASP A 23 6.02 -30.90 6.95
CA ASP A 23 5.58 -29.63 7.53
C ASP A 23 5.71 -28.47 6.52
N VAL A 24 4.72 -28.37 5.63
CA VAL A 24 4.68 -27.34 4.59
C VAL A 24 4.48 -25.93 5.18
N ASP A 25 3.87 -25.82 6.35
CA ASP A 25 3.58 -24.53 7.00
C ASP A 25 4.86 -23.84 7.47
N ASN A 26 5.87 -24.61 7.88
CA ASN A 26 7.19 -24.11 8.27
C ASN A 26 8.26 -24.33 7.18
N LEU A 27 7.85 -24.56 5.93
CA LEU A 27 8.77 -24.90 4.84
C LEU A 27 9.88 -23.85 4.65
N LEU A 28 9.54 -22.56 4.78
CA LEU A 28 10.48 -21.46 4.53
C LEU A 28 11.61 -21.38 5.56
N THR A 29 11.40 -21.91 6.78
CA THR A 29 12.41 -21.95 7.85
C THR A 29 13.16 -23.28 7.88
N ASN A 30 12.76 -24.26 7.05
CA ASN A 30 13.42 -25.56 6.99
C ASN A 30 14.85 -25.42 6.40
N PRO A 31 15.91 -25.82 7.12
CA PRO A 31 17.29 -25.64 6.66
C PRO A 31 17.61 -26.43 5.39
N LEU A 32 16.89 -27.52 5.12
CA LEU A 32 17.09 -28.36 3.93
C LEU A 32 16.40 -27.80 2.68
N LEU A 33 15.56 -26.76 2.80
CA LEU A 33 14.90 -26.14 1.65
C LEU A 33 15.93 -25.61 0.63
N SER A 34 17.04 -25.03 1.13
CA SER A 34 18.11 -24.52 0.27
C SER A 34 18.75 -25.62 -0.60
N ASN A 35 18.90 -26.84 -0.06
CA ASN A 35 19.40 -28.00 -0.79
C ASN A 35 18.43 -28.41 -1.91
N TRP A 36 17.12 -28.36 -1.65
CA TRP A 36 16.12 -28.66 -2.66
C TRP A 36 16.12 -27.61 -3.78
N VAL A 37 16.13 -26.32 -3.43
CA VAL A 37 16.18 -25.22 -4.41
C VAL A 37 17.38 -25.37 -5.35
N ALA A 38 18.59 -25.55 -4.79
CA ALA A 38 19.81 -25.73 -5.57
C ALA A 38 19.78 -27.01 -6.42
N TYR A 39 19.07 -28.05 -5.98
CA TYR A 39 18.86 -29.25 -6.78
C TYR A 39 17.94 -29.00 -7.98
N VAL A 40 16.82 -28.30 -7.78
CA VAL A 40 15.88 -27.97 -8.86
C VAL A 40 16.54 -27.06 -9.91
N GLU A 41 17.39 -26.13 -9.48
CA GLU A 41 18.20 -25.30 -10.39
C GLU A 41 19.18 -26.14 -11.23
N LYS A 42 19.80 -27.17 -10.67
CA LYS A 42 20.64 -28.13 -11.43
C LYS A 42 19.86 -28.96 -12.45
N LEU A 43 18.54 -29.10 -12.26
CA LEU A 43 17.64 -29.70 -13.25
C LEU A 43 17.20 -28.70 -14.34
N ASN A 44 17.72 -27.47 -14.33
CA ASN A 44 17.31 -26.37 -15.22
C ASN A 44 15.81 -26.05 -15.14
N LYS A 45 15.21 -26.18 -13.94
CA LYS A 45 13.80 -25.89 -13.68
C LYS A 45 13.65 -24.64 -12.80
N ASN A 46 12.48 -24.01 -12.84
CA ASN A 46 12.18 -22.85 -12.00
C ASN A 46 11.81 -23.28 -10.58
N SER A 47 12.81 -23.27 -9.69
CA SER A 47 12.70 -23.69 -8.29
C SER A 47 11.61 -22.95 -7.52
N TYR A 48 11.53 -21.63 -7.66
CA TYR A 48 10.57 -20.80 -6.91
C TYR A 48 9.13 -20.93 -7.44
N THR A 49 8.92 -21.15 -8.74
CA THR A 49 7.59 -21.46 -9.28
C THR A 49 7.08 -22.80 -8.75
N MET A 50 7.95 -23.81 -8.70
CA MET A 50 7.60 -25.10 -8.07
C MET A 50 7.33 -24.94 -6.58
N LEU A 51 8.14 -24.13 -5.88
CA LEU A 51 7.98 -23.88 -4.44
C LEU A 51 6.65 -23.17 -4.12
N LEU A 52 6.22 -22.20 -4.93
CA LEU A 52 4.89 -21.60 -4.80
C LEU A 52 3.79 -22.66 -4.93
N GLY A 53 3.94 -23.59 -5.87
CA GLY A 53 3.03 -24.74 -6.02
C GLY A 53 2.99 -25.64 -4.77
N LYS A 54 4.15 -25.91 -4.16
CA LYS A 54 4.23 -26.68 -2.90
C LYS A 54 3.58 -25.92 -1.74
N LEU A 55 3.85 -24.63 -1.59
CA LEU A 55 3.22 -23.82 -0.54
C LEU A 55 1.70 -23.77 -0.69
N LYS A 56 1.16 -23.73 -1.91
CA LYS A 56 -0.30 -23.76 -2.14
C LYS A 56 -0.99 -25.07 -1.73
N THR A 57 -0.26 -26.14 -1.39
CA THR A 57 -0.88 -27.38 -0.88
C THR A 57 -1.29 -27.27 0.59
N SER A 58 -0.73 -26.31 1.34
CA SER A 58 -1.15 -26.04 2.71
C SER A 58 -2.49 -25.30 2.76
N LYS A 59 -3.33 -25.66 3.73
CA LYS A 59 -4.58 -24.93 4.04
C LYS A 59 -4.33 -23.49 4.47
N LEU A 60 -3.16 -23.19 5.05
CA LEU A 60 -2.79 -21.84 5.49
C LEU A 60 -2.47 -20.93 4.32
N THR A 61 -2.11 -21.47 3.15
CA THR A 61 -1.64 -20.72 1.97
C THR A 61 -2.34 -21.14 0.67
N ALA A 62 -3.50 -21.78 0.78
CA ALA A 62 -4.27 -22.29 -0.37
C ALA A 62 -4.78 -21.19 -1.31
N THR A 63 -4.91 -19.95 -0.83
CA THR A 63 -5.39 -18.79 -1.60
C THR A 63 -4.27 -17.76 -1.77
N ASP A 64 -4.31 -16.98 -2.87
CA ASP A 64 -3.24 -16.03 -3.20
C ASP A 64 -3.07 -14.93 -2.13
N ASP A 65 -4.15 -14.42 -1.53
CA ASP A 65 -4.11 -13.48 -0.41
C ASP A 65 -3.28 -14.01 0.76
N LYS A 66 -3.50 -15.27 1.14
CA LYS A 66 -2.81 -15.91 2.26
C LYS A 66 -1.36 -16.27 1.94
N LEU A 67 -1.11 -16.81 0.74
CA LEU A 67 0.24 -17.13 0.27
C LEU A 67 1.12 -15.88 0.26
N VAL A 68 0.60 -14.79 -0.32
CA VAL A 68 1.32 -13.52 -0.40
C VAL A 68 1.51 -12.91 0.98
N GLU A 69 0.52 -13.01 1.87
CA GLU A 69 0.66 -12.56 3.25
C GLU A 69 1.79 -13.30 3.98
N MET A 70 1.87 -14.63 3.86
CA MET A 70 2.99 -15.42 4.39
C MET A 70 4.34 -14.95 3.80
N ILE A 71 4.43 -14.75 2.49
CA ILE A 71 5.66 -14.27 1.84
C ILE A 71 6.05 -12.89 2.39
N MET A 72 5.09 -11.97 2.57
CA MET A 72 5.36 -10.64 3.12
C MET A 72 5.83 -10.68 4.57
N TYR A 73 5.32 -11.62 5.38
CA TYR A 73 5.83 -11.82 6.74
C TYR A 73 7.25 -12.42 6.73
N ALA A 74 7.51 -13.43 5.91
CA ALA A 74 8.83 -14.03 5.77
C ALA A 74 9.89 -13.01 5.29
N LYS A 75 9.52 -12.04 4.45
CA LYS A 75 10.44 -10.97 4.04
C LYS A 75 10.98 -10.12 5.20
N LYS A 76 10.30 -10.08 6.34
CA LYS A 76 10.74 -9.30 7.52
C LYS A 76 11.76 -10.04 8.39
N ASP A 77 11.84 -11.35 8.26
CA ASP A 77 12.78 -12.16 9.03
C ASP A 77 14.08 -12.34 8.25
N ALA A 78 15.22 -12.01 8.86
CA ALA A 78 16.52 -12.07 8.21
C ALA A 78 16.83 -13.46 7.62
N SER A 79 16.43 -14.54 8.31
CA SER A 79 16.71 -15.92 7.91
C SER A 79 15.91 -16.37 6.68
N THR A 80 14.72 -15.81 6.45
CA THR A 80 13.84 -16.20 5.34
C THR A 80 13.71 -15.14 4.25
N SER A 81 14.20 -13.92 4.50
CA SER A 81 14.09 -12.76 3.61
C SER A 81 14.52 -13.02 2.16
N VAL A 82 15.64 -13.72 1.95
CA VAL A 82 16.20 -14.01 0.62
C VAL A 82 15.27 -14.95 -0.18
N ILE A 83 14.79 -16.02 0.45
CA ILE A 83 13.88 -16.97 -0.20
C ILE A 83 12.52 -16.30 -0.45
N ALA A 84 12.01 -15.55 0.53
CA ALA A 84 10.76 -14.83 0.42
C ALA A 84 10.77 -13.78 -0.70
N GLY A 85 11.87 -13.04 -0.87
CA GLY A 85 12.03 -12.11 -2.00
C GLY A 85 12.00 -12.80 -3.37
N LYS A 86 12.63 -13.98 -3.49
CA LYS A 86 12.58 -14.76 -4.72
C LYS A 86 11.20 -15.39 -4.98
N LEU A 87 10.48 -15.77 -3.93
CA LEU A 87 9.08 -16.22 -4.02
C LEU A 87 8.14 -15.10 -4.47
N GLU A 88 8.29 -13.89 -3.91
CA GLU A 88 7.55 -12.71 -4.37
C GLU A 88 7.83 -12.46 -5.86
N ALA A 89 9.10 -12.44 -6.27
CA ALA A 89 9.46 -12.24 -7.68
C ALA A 89 8.81 -13.29 -8.59
N ALA A 90 8.85 -14.58 -8.21
CA ALA A 90 8.21 -15.65 -8.95
C ALA A 90 6.68 -15.52 -9.00
N GLN A 91 6.05 -15.05 -7.92
CA GLN A 91 4.61 -14.82 -7.88
C GLN A 91 4.20 -13.65 -8.80
N LEU A 92 5.00 -12.58 -8.84
CA LEU A 92 4.78 -11.46 -9.75
C LEU A 92 4.92 -11.89 -11.22
N GLU A 93 5.96 -12.68 -11.55
CA GLU A 93 6.14 -13.24 -12.90
C GLU A 93 4.98 -14.17 -13.29
N LYS A 94 4.51 -14.98 -12.35
CA LYS A 94 3.35 -15.84 -12.57
C LYS A 94 2.12 -15.02 -12.97
N TRP A 95 1.77 -13.99 -12.20
CA TRP A 95 0.63 -13.12 -12.54
C TRP A 95 0.81 -12.42 -13.90
N LEU A 96 2.03 -12.02 -14.27
CA LEU A 96 2.31 -11.47 -15.61
C LEU A 96 2.08 -12.51 -16.72
N SER A 97 2.61 -13.73 -16.55
CA SER A 97 2.44 -14.81 -17.54
C SER A 97 0.98 -15.25 -17.71
N GLU A 98 0.20 -15.15 -16.64
CA GLU A 98 -1.25 -15.39 -16.64
C GLU A 98 -2.05 -14.21 -17.17
N LYS A 99 -1.37 -13.11 -17.56
CA LYS A 99 -1.98 -11.86 -18.07
C LYS A 99 -3.00 -11.26 -17.10
N GLN A 100 -2.77 -11.42 -15.80
CA GLN A 100 -3.61 -10.78 -14.79
C GLN A 100 -3.55 -9.26 -14.97
N THR A 101 -4.67 -8.57 -14.73
CA THR A 101 -4.66 -7.11 -14.63
C THR A 101 -4.35 -6.67 -13.20
N ALA A 102 -4.04 -5.38 -13.01
CA ALA A 102 -3.93 -4.81 -11.68
C ALA A 102 -5.22 -5.01 -10.85
N ALA A 103 -6.39 -4.94 -11.48
CA ALA A 103 -7.68 -5.16 -10.82
C ALA A 103 -7.91 -6.64 -10.46
N ASP A 104 -7.43 -7.57 -11.28
CA ASP A 104 -7.54 -9.00 -10.98
C ASP A 104 -6.66 -9.36 -9.77
N VAL A 105 -5.41 -8.92 -9.76
CA VAL A 105 -4.52 -9.15 -8.60
C VAL A 105 -5.05 -8.45 -7.35
N PHE A 106 -5.64 -7.27 -7.48
CA PHE A 106 -6.29 -6.59 -6.35
C PHE A 106 -7.37 -7.46 -5.69
N LYS A 107 -8.20 -8.14 -6.50
CA LYS A 107 -9.24 -9.06 -6.04
C LYS A 107 -8.68 -10.41 -5.55
N LEU A 108 -7.68 -10.97 -6.23
CA LEU A 108 -6.99 -12.20 -5.79
C LEU A 108 -6.40 -12.04 -4.38
N LEU A 109 -5.93 -10.83 -4.07
CA LEU A 109 -5.41 -10.44 -2.76
C LEU A 109 -6.49 -9.94 -1.79
N LYS A 110 -7.77 -9.99 -2.19
CA LYS A 110 -8.94 -9.53 -1.42
C LYS A 110 -8.82 -8.11 -0.88
N LEU A 111 -8.06 -7.24 -1.56
CA LEU A 111 -7.88 -5.86 -1.13
C LEU A 111 -9.16 -5.04 -1.25
N ASN A 112 -10.09 -5.46 -2.13
CA ASN A 112 -11.41 -4.87 -2.28
C ASN A 112 -12.35 -5.11 -1.08
N GLU A 113 -11.98 -6.00 -0.15
CA GLU A 113 -12.77 -6.33 1.04
C GLU A 113 -12.30 -5.54 2.28
N GLU A 114 -11.20 -4.80 2.17
CA GLU A 114 -10.53 -4.18 3.33
C GLU A 114 -11.06 -2.81 3.73
N GLY A 115 -11.86 -2.17 2.86
CA GLY A 115 -12.37 -0.83 3.09
C GLY A 115 -11.25 0.16 3.41
N GLY A 116 -11.45 0.97 4.47
CA GLY A 116 -10.46 1.97 4.92
C GLY A 116 -9.17 1.39 5.51
N HIS A 117 -9.13 0.09 5.85
CA HIS A 117 -7.96 -0.56 6.47
C HIS A 117 -7.03 -1.25 5.46
N LEU A 118 -7.25 -1.04 4.17
CA LEU A 118 -6.46 -1.62 3.09
C LEU A 118 -4.95 -1.43 3.31
N LEU A 119 -4.52 -0.21 3.65
CA LEU A 119 -3.12 0.12 3.89
C LEU A 119 -2.54 -0.48 5.18
N TRP A 120 -3.30 -1.26 5.96
CA TRP A 120 -2.77 -1.99 7.10
C TRP A 120 -2.33 -3.40 6.71
N LYS A 121 -2.84 -3.91 5.58
CA LYS A 121 -2.54 -5.27 5.11
C LYS A 121 -1.19 -5.31 4.42
N GLN A 122 -0.37 -6.28 4.78
CA GLN A 122 0.98 -6.41 4.22
C GLN A 122 0.97 -6.73 2.73
N ARG A 123 -0.04 -7.48 2.26
CA ARG A 123 -0.23 -7.85 0.86
C ARG A 123 -0.45 -6.65 -0.09
N VAL A 124 -0.78 -5.46 0.41
CA VAL A 124 -0.81 -4.25 -0.45
C VAL A 124 0.56 -3.95 -1.06
N ARG A 125 1.66 -4.27 -0.36
CA ARG A 125 3.03 -4.11 -0.87
C ARG A 125 3.28 -4.95 -2.11
N ALA A 126 2.83 -6.21 -2.10
CA ALA A 126 2.93 -7.10 -3.25
C ALA A 126 2.08 -6.61 -4.43
N TRP A 127 0.89 -6.06 -4.16
CA TRP A 127 0.06 -5.47 -5.20
C TRP A 127 0.71 -4.23 -5.84
N VAL A 128 1.27 -3.32 -5.04
CA VAL A 128 2.01 -2.15 -5.54
C VAL A 128 3.24 -2.57 -6.34
N ALA A 129 3.98 -3.59 -5.87
CA ALA A 129 5.11 -4.16 -6.60
C ALA A 129 4.67 -4.74 -7.96
N TYR A 130 3.51 -5.41 -7.99
CA TYR A 130 2.93 -5.92 -9.23
C TYR A 130 2.55 -4.80 -10.21
N VAL A 131 1.84 -3.77 -9.74
CA VAL A 131 1.47 -2.62 -10.58
C VAL A 131 2.71 -1.92 -11.14
N THR A 132 3.73 -1.74 -10.30
CA THR A 132 5.02 -1.17 -10.72
C THR A 132 5.70 -2.02 -11.79
N LYS A 133 5.56 -3.35 -11.71
CA LYS A 133 6.09 -4.28 -12.70
C LYS A 133 5.29 -4.28 -14.01
N LEU A 134 3.98 -4.03 -13.95
CA LEU A 134 3.12 -3.90 -15.14
C LEU A 134 3.52 -2.70 -15.99
N ASP A 135 3.65 -1.52 -15.38
CA ASP A 135 4.13 -0.32 -16.04
C ASP A 135 4.66 0.70 -15.00
N PRO A 136 5.99 0.81 -14.81
CA PRO A 136 6.56 1.68 -13.78
C PRO A 136 6.31 3.18 -14.05
N HIS A 137 5.98 3.56 -15.29
CA HIS A 137 5.72 4.95 -15.65
C HIS A 137 4.25 5.35 -15.44
N LYS A 138 3.35 4.36 -15.32
CA LYS A 138 1.91 4.59 -15.13
C LYS A 138 1.36 4.01 -13.83
N SER A 139 2.23 3.59 -12.90
CA SER A 139 1.82 2.96 -11.64
C SER A 139 0.75 3.74 -10.89
N ASP A 140 0.93 5.05 -10.73
CA ASP A 140 -0.01 5.92 -10.01
C ASP A 140 -1.40 5.95 -10.69
N ASP A 141 -1.42 6.09 -12.02
CA ASP A 141 -2.67 6.09 -12.80
C ASP A 141 -3.38 4.74 -12.73
N ILE A 142 -2.63 3.64 -12.81
CA ILE A 142 -3.16 2.28 -12.67
C ILE A 142 -3.75 2.07 -11.28
N ILE A 143 -3.02 2.43 -10.22
CA ILE A 143 -3.49 2.33 -8.83
C ILE A 143 -4.81 3.08 -8.66
N LEU A 144 -4.88 4.34 -9.12
CA LEU A 144 -6.09 5.15 -9.01
C LEU A 144 -7.24 4.58 -9.84
N SER A 145 -6.97 4.02 -11.02
CA SER A 145 -8.00 3.38 -11.86
C SER A 145 -8.64 2.16 -11.19
N VAL A 146 -7.88 1.45 -10.35
CA VAL A 146 -8.38 0.30 -9.57
C VAL A 146 -9.10 0.75 -8.31
N LEU A 147 -8.62 1.78 -7.61
CA LEU A 147 -9.22 2.23 -6.36
C LEU A 147 -10.52 3.04 -6.56
N LYS A 148 -10.57 3.97 -7.52
CA LYS A 148 -11.73 4.87 -7.69
C LYS A 148 -13.10 4.19 -7.88
N PRO A 149 -13.21 3.03 -8.55
CA PRO A 149 -14.48 2.31 -8.62
C PRO A 149 -15.00 1.80 -7.26
N HIS A 150 -14.13 1.67 -6.26
CA HIS A 150 -14.45 1.11 -4.94
C HIS A 150 -14.54 2.16 -3.84
N TYR A 151 -13.97 3.36 -4.05
CA TYR A 151 -13.83 4.38 -3.03
C TYR A 151 -14.21 5.76 -3.59
N SER A 152 -15.13 6.46 -2.92
CA SER A 152 -15.35 7.90 -3.14
C SER A 152 -14.10 8.70 -2.76
N ASP A 153 -14.03 9.96 -3.16
CA ASP A 153 -12.89 10.83 -2.80
C ASP A 153 -12.77 10.99 -1.28
N GLU A 154 -13.89 11.06 -0.56
CA GLU A 154 -13.92 11.01 0.91
C GLU A 154 -13.33 9.69 1.41
N GLN A 155 -13.80 8.54 0.90
CA GLN A 155 -13.32 7.23 1.37
C GLN A 155 -11.83 7.01 1.07
N LEU A 156 -11.33 7.52 -0.06
CA LEU A 156 -9.89 7.55 -0.37
C LEU A 156 -9.12 8.38 0.65
N ALA A 157 -9.59 9.61 0.94
CA ALA A 157 -8.96 10.47 1.94
C ALA A 157 -8.89 9.80 3.32
N GLN A 158 -9.97 9.11 3.73
CA GLN A 158 -10.02 8.38 4.99
C GLN A 158 -9.04 7.19 5.00
N MET A 159 -9.00 6.40 3.92
CA MET A 159 -8.09 5.26 3.78
C MET A 159 -6.62 5.70 3.84
N LEU A 160 -6.26 6.80 3.18
CA LEU A 160 -4.91 7.37 3.21
C LEU A 160 -4.52 7.85 4.60
N SER A 161 -5.43 8.59 5.26
CA SER A 161 -5.26 9.06 6.63
C SER A 161 -5.04 7.92 7.63
N LEU A 162 -5.81 6.83 7.52
CA LEU A 162 -5.63 5.62 8.34
C LEU A 162 -4.34 4.87 8.00
N GLY A 163 -3.85 4.95 6.76
CA GLY A 163 -2.62 4.30 6.32
C GLY A 163 -1.34 4.93 6.86
N LEU A 164 -1.40 6.21 7.26
CA LEU A 164 -0.30 6.91 7.93
C LEU A 164 0.00 6.24 9.28
N GLY A 165 1.23 5.78 9.46
CA GLY A 165 1.74 4.99 10.59
C GLY A 165 1.89 3.48 10.31
N HIS A 166 1.53 2.99 9.12
CA HIS A 166 1.58 1.56 8.80
C HIS A 166 2.37 1.25 7.51
N ASN A 167 1.96 1.85 6.40
CA ASN A 167 2.59 1.69 5.10
C ASN A 167 2.98 3.07 4.57
N ASP A 168 3.74 3.83 5.37
CA ASP A 168 3.99 5.27 5.19
C ASP A 168 4.46 5.66 3.80
N GLU A 169 5.39 4.89 3.22
CA GLU A 169 5.88 5.13 1.87
C GLU A 169 4.77 5.01 0.82
N ILE A 170 3.95 3.96 0.91
CA ILE A 170 2.81 3.75 0.01
C ILE A 170 1.73 4.80 0.27
N ALA A 171 1.42 5.09 1.53
CA ALA A 171 0.43 6.10 1.90
C ALA A 171 0.84 7.49 1.38
N ALA A 172 2.10 7.87 1.51
CA ALA A 172 2.63 9.14 1.00
C ALA A 172 2.61 9.19 -0.54
N GLN A 173 3.03 8.11 -1.21
CA GLN A 173 2.95 8.00 -2.67
C GLN A 173 1.50 8.15 -3.14
N TRP A 174 0.57 7.40 -2.56
CA TRP A 174 -0.83 7.42 -2.96
C TRP A 174 -1.49 8.75 -2.64
N THR A 175 -1.13 9.39 -1.52
CA THR A 175 -1.59 10.75 -1.20
C THR A 175 -1.17 11.71 -2.31
N LYS A 176 0.11 11.71 -2.72
CA LYS A 176 0.59 12.55 -3.82
C LYS A 176 -0.14 12.28 -5.13
N ALA A 177 -0.40 11.02 -5.46
CA ALA A 177 -1.14 10.64 -6.66
C ALA A 177 -2.59 11.14 -6.62
N VAL A 178 -3.29 10.96 -5.49
CA VAL A 178 -4.67 11.43 -5.27
C VAL A 178 -4.75 12.95 -5.35
N LEU A 179 -3.83 13.68 -4.72
CA LEU A 179 -3.80 15.16 -4.79
C LEU A 179 -3.64 15.65 -6.24
N LYS A 180 -2.71 15.07 -7.01
CA LYS A 180 -2.56 15.39 -8.44
C LYS A 180 -3.81 15.07 -9.23
N LYS A 181 -4.47 13.95 -8.91
CA LYS A 181 -5.70 13.53 -9.58
C LYS A 181 -6.85 14.50 -9.30
N TRP A 182 -7.05 14.92 -8.06
CA TRP A 182 -8.05 15.94 -7.70
C TRP A 182 -7.80 17.27 -8.39
N LEU A 183 -6.54 17.71 -8.52
CA LEU A 183 -6.19 18.89 -9.31
C LEU A 183 -6.59 18.72 -10.78
N SER A 184 -6.27 17.57 -11.39
CA SER A 184 -6.62 17.29 -12.79
C SER A 184 -8.14 17.24 -13.03
N GLU A 185 -8.91 16.94 -11.99
CA GLU A 185 -10.37 16.90 -11.99
C GLU A 185 -10.99 18.25 -11.58
N ASN A 186 -10.17 19.30 -11.43
CA ASN A 186 -10.58 20.65 -11.04
C ASN A 186 -11.35 20.70 -9.70
N LYS A 187 -11.02 19.82 -8.75
CA LYS A 187 -11.62 19.88 -7.40
C LYS A 187 -11.25 21.19 -6.72
N SER A 188 -12.22 21.86 -6.12
CA SER A 188 -11.95 23.10 -5.40
C SER A 188 -11.25 22.83 -4.06
N ALA A 189 -10.64 23.87 -3.48
CA ALA A 189 -10.15 23.80 -2.10
C ALA A 189 -11.27 23.42 -1.10
N GLY A 190 -12.52 23.77 -1.40
CA GLY A 190 -13.69 23.40 -0.61
C GLY A 190 -14.06 21.93 -0.73
N ASP A 191 -14.00 21.35 -1.93
CA ASP A 191 -14.29 19.92 -2.12
C ASP A 191 -13.29 19.07 -1.36
N VAL A 192 -11.99 19.38 -1.49
CA VAL A 192 -10.94 18.64 -0.77
C VAL A 192 -11.00 18.89 0.74
N PHE A 193 -11.45 20.06 1.19
CA PHE A 193 -11.78 20.26 2.61
C PHE A 193 -12.87 19.28 3.05
N ASP A 194 -13.91 19.09 2.25
CA ASP A 194 -15.00 18.18 2.60
C ASP A 194 -14.57 16.72 2.61
N PHE A 195 -13.66 16.33 1.70
CA PHE A 195 -13.07 15.00 1.66
C PHE A 195 -12.22 14.67 2.88
N VAL A 196 -11.39 15.63 3.30
CA VAL A 196 -10.29 15.40 4.24
C VAL A 196 -10.63 15.87 5.67
N LEU A 197 -11.31 17.01 5.79
CA LEU A 197 -11.41 17.77 7.05
C LEU A 197 -12.80 17.83 7.66
N LYS A 198 -13.87 17.80 6.86
CA LYS A 198 -15.26 18.00 7.37
C LYS A 198 -15.65 17.11 8.55
N ARG A 199 -15.13 15.88 8.63
CA ARG A 199 -15.37 14.95 9.74
C ARG A 199 -14.85 15.44 11.10
N HIS A 200 -13.86 16.33 11.11
CA HIS A 200 -13.22 16.86 12.32
C HIS A 200 -13.93 18.08 12.92
N ARG A 201 -14.94 18.64 12.23
CA ARG A 201 -15.75 19.77 12.71
C ARG A 201 -14.89 20.97 13.15
N VAL A 202 -14.95 21.36 14.41
CA VAL A 202 -14.18 22.50 14.95
C VAL A 202 -12.71 22.14 15.26
N HIS A 203 -12.31 20.88 15.10
CA HIS A 203 -10.94 20.42 15.34
C HIS A 203 -10.13 20.30 14.04
N VAL A 204 -10.57 20.94 12.96
CA VAL A 204 -9.92 20.85 11.64
C VAL A 204 -8.49 21.40 11.61
N LEU A 205 -8.15 22.33 12.51
CA LEU A 205 -6.79 22.85 12.65
C LEU A 205 -5.91 22.04 13.62
N ALA A 206 -6.46 21.04 14.29
CA ALA A 206 -5.74 20.21 15.28
C ALA A 206 -5.55 18.76 14.83
N THR A 207 -6.04 18.40 13.64
CA THR A 207 -5.94 17.05 13.08
C THR A 207 -4.72 16.91 12.18
N ARG A 208 -4.14 15.71 12.13
CA ARG A 208 -3.07 15.35 11.17
C ARG A 208 -3.51 15.46 9.71
N ASP A 209 -4.81 15.38 9.45
CA ASP A 209 -5.36 15.45 8.09
C ASP A 209 -5.26 16.87 7.50
N LEU A 210 -5.01 17.88 8.35
CA LEU A 210 -4.80 19.26 7.95
C LEU A 210 -3.68 19.37 6.92
N ASP A 211 -2.59 18.62 7.09
CA ASP A 211 -1.43 18.67 6.20
C ASP A 211 -1.78 18.27 4.77
N THR A 212 -2.72 17.33 4.61
CA THR A 212 -3.18 16.90 3.28
C THR A 212 -3.98 18.00 2.59
N TRP A 213 -4.88 18.66 3.31
CA TRP A 213 -5.64 19.77 2.76
C TRP A 213 -4.75 20.99 2.47
N VAL A 214 -3.83 21.33 3.38
CA VAL A 214 -2.88 22.43 3.19
C VAL A 214 -1.99 22.19 1.97
N SER A 215 -1.48 20.97 1.82
CA SER A 215 -0.70 20.56 0.65
C SER A 215 -1.49 20.73 -0.65
N TYR A 216 -2.76 20.27 -0.67
CA TYR A 216 -3.62 20.44 -1.82
C TYR A 216 -3.81 21.90 -2.22
N VAL A 217 -4.18 22.76 -1.26
CA VAL A 217 -4.46 24.17 -1.55
C VAL A 217 -3.19 24.89 -1.99
N THR A 218 -2.03 24.54 -1.45
CA THR A 218 -0.73 25.09 -1.89
C THR A 218 -0.38 24.67 -3.32
N MET A 219 -0.77 23.47 -3.75
CA MET A 219 -0.61 23.04 -5.14
C MET A 219 -1.59 23.74 -6.08
N LEU A 220 -2.82 23.99 -5.61
CA LEU A 220 -3.91 24.61 -6.37
C LEU A 220 -3.68 26.11 -6.58
N ASP A 221 -3.41 26.84 -5.50
CA ASP A 221 -3.22 28.30 -5.49
C ASP A 221 -1.77 28.62 -5.14
N LYS A 222 -0.98 28.88 -6.18
CA LYS A 222 0.44 29.21 -6.06
C LYS A 222 0.69 30.68 -5.74
N VAL A 223 -0.35 31.51 -5.75
CA VAL A 223 -0.24 32.96 -5.54
C VAL A 223 -0.51 33.30 -4.09
N ASP A 224 -1.67 32.87 -3.57
CA ASP A 224 -2.09 33.19 -2.20
C ASP A 224 -2.91 32.05 -1.56
N PRO A 225 -2.27 30.92 -1.25
CA PRO A 225 -2.95 29.76 -0.70
C PRO A 225 -3.62 30.04 0.65
N TYR A 226 -3.06 30.95 1.46
CA TYR A 226 -3.61 31.29 2.77
C TYR A 226 -4.94 32.04 2.64
N LYS A 227 -5.05 32.99 1.70
CA LYS A 227 -6.34 33.64 1.39
C LYS A 227 -7.39 32.64 0.91
N THR A 228 -7.00 31.67 0.09
CA THR A 228 -7.89 30.59 -0.34
C THR A 228 -8.34 29.73 0.84
N MET A 229 -7.42 29.29 1.71
CA MET A 229 -7.75 28.53 2.93
C MET A 229 -8.69 29.32 3.86
N SER A 230 -8.36 30.58 4.16
CA SER A 230 -9.18 31.46 5.00
C SER A 230 -10.58 31.68 4.43
N SER A 231 -10.70 31.80 3.11
CA SER A 231 -12.00 31.89 2.44
C SER A 231 -12.84 30.61 2.58
N VAL A 232 -12.20 29.44 2.52
CA VAL A 232 -12.87 28.14 2.74
C VAL A 232 -13.36 28.00 4.19
N LEU A 233 -12.55 28.42 5.16
CA LEU A 233 -12.91 28.41 6.59
C LEU A 233 -14.09 29.34 6.90
N LYS A 234 -14.05 30.60 6.42
CA LYS A 234 -15.14 31.59 6.59
C LYS A 234 -16.49 31.15 6.01
N ARG A 235 -16.48 30.27 4.99
CA ARG A 235 -17.71 29.72 4.39
C ARG A 235 -18.32 28.57 5.20
N ARG A 236 -17.55 27.95 6.09
CA ARG A 236 -17.95 26.73 6.83
C ARG A 236 -18.16 26.97 8.33
N PHE A 237 -17.53 28.00 8.87
CA PHE A 237 -17.58 28.34 10.29
C PHE A 237 -17.83 29.84 10.44
N ASP A 238 -18.57 30.22 11.48
CA ASP A 238 -18.73 31.61 11.86
C ASP A 238 -17.41 32.20 12.38
N THR A 239 -17.35 33.53 12.43
CA THR A 239 -16.13 34.28 12.79
C THR A 239 -15.60 33.93 14.18
N GLU A 240 -16.48 33.75 15.17
CA GLU A 240 -16.09 33.42 16.54
C GLU A 240 -15.47 32.02 16.58
N THR A 241 -16.11 31.05 15.92
CA THR A 241 -15.58 29.70 15.78
C THR A 241 -14.21 29.70 15.10
N VAL A 242 -14.04 30.44 13.99
CA VAL A 242 -12.72 30.53 13.32
C VAL A 242 -11.65 31.12 14.23
N SER A 243 -11.97 32.20 14.96
CA SER A 243 -11.03 32.80 15.92
C SER A 243 -10.59 31.78 16.97
N ASN A 244 -11.54 31.10 17.60
CA ASN A 244 -11.25 30.10 18.63
C ASN A 244 -10.41 28.92 18.10
N MET A 245 -10.67 28.48 16.86
CA MET A 245 -9.85 27.44 16.23
C MET A 245 -8.39 27.90 16.03
N LEU A 246 -8.18 29.15 15.60
CA LEU A 246 -6.86 29.73 15.38
C LEU A 246 -6.12 29.96 16.69
N ASP A 247 -6.79 30.50 17.71
CA ASP A 247 -6.22 30.70 19.05
C ASP A 247 -5.67 29.37 19.59
N ASN A 248 -6.45 28.29 19.48
CA ASN A 248 -6.00 26.95 19.86
C ASN A 248 -4.80 26.47 19.02
N ALA A 249 -4.85 26.65 17.70
CA ALA A 249 -3.78 26.23 16.81
C ALA A 249 -2.46 27.01 17.02
N GLU A 250 -2.52 28.25 17.50
CA GLU A 250 -1.35 29.07 17.87
C GLU A 250 -0.64 28.58 19.13
N THR A 251 -1.36 27.89 20.04
CA THR A 251 -0.75 27.28 21.23
C THR A 251 0.07 26.04 20.92
N VAL A 252 -0.13 25.43 19.74
CA VAL A 252 0.53 24.19 19.33
C VAL A 252 1.64 24.51 18.33
N GLY A 253 2.88 24.16 18.69
CA GLY A 253 4.06 24.53 17.91
C GLY A 253 4.03 24.11 16.44
N SER A 254 3.45 22.94 16.11
CA SER A 254 3.36 22.44 14.73
C SER A 254 2.38 23.21 13.86
N THR A 255 1.35 23.84 14.43
CA THR A 255 0.28 24.55 13.70
C THR A 255 0.37 26.06 13.84
N LYS A 256 1.20 26.56 14.75
CA LYS A 256 1.31 27.99 15.07
C LYS A 256 1.54 28.88 13.86
N VAL A 257 2.56 28.58 13.05
CA VAL A 257 2.88 29.39 11.86
C VAL A 257 1.76 29.40 10.83
N LEU A 258 1.06 28.28 10.66
CA LEU A 258 -0.09 28.21 9.76
C LEU A 258 -1.23 29.08 10.31
N ALA A 259 -1.51 28.99 11.61
CA ALA A 259 -2.58 29.75 12.25
C ALA A 259 -2.34 31.27 12.18
N GLU A 260 -1.12 31.73 12.44
CA GLU A 260 -0.72 33.14 12.32
C GLU A 260 -0.99 33.67 10.89
N LYS A 261 -0.56 32.93 9.86
CA LYS A 261 -0.79 33.32 8.46
C LYS A 261 -2.25 33.28 8.04
N LEU A 262 -3.02 32.31 8.54
CA LEU A 262 -4.45 32.25 8.29
C LEU A 262 -5.15 33.46 8.94
N ARG A 263 -4.74 33.87 10.14
CA ARG A 263 -5.26 35.05 10.83
C ARG A 263 -4.97 36.33 10.04
N GLU A 264 -3.73 36.52 9.59
CA GLU A 264 -3.36 37.66 8.73
C GLU A 264 -4.22 37.70 7.46
N ALA A 265 -4.47 36.55 6.83
CA ALA A 265 -5.30 36.45 5.63
C ALA A 265 -6.81 36.65 5.90
N LEU A 266 -7.26 36.57 7.16
CA LEU A 266 -8.66 36.81 7.54
C LEU A 266 -8.97 38.30 7.71
N GLY A 267 -7.96 39.16 7.93
CA GLY A 267 -8.10 40.60 8.14
C GLY A 267 -8.51 40.94 9.56
#